data_AF-A0A7G9LZ72-F1
#
_entry.id   AF-A0A7G9LZ72-F1
#
_cell.length_a   1.000
_cell.length_b   1.000
_cell.length_c   1.000
_cell.angle_alpha   90.00
_cell.angle_beta   90.00
_cell.angle_gamma   90.00
#
_symmetry.space_group_name_H-M   'P 1'
#
loop_
_entity.id
_entity.type
_entity.pdbx_description
1 polymer ?
#
loop_
_entity_poly.entity_id
_entity_poly.type
_entity_poly.pdbx_seq_one_letter_code
_entity_poly.pdbx_strand_id
1 'polypeptide(L)'
;MSKINIYKIPFTTKNYQSNSNSAKLKFDLYIAMASDKSYIRDIYFDFSEIHVDLMQTASHFKGKHKFLIQRQELFEKEMNLKIEKRPERSAHKIHNLNEEQIRLVENYVNVSYFQDGYTFKGLISLFKGNNPGGSMSKPSSSEIIIDKAKNNGSTCFNLPLLIDSIYLRTVNGNSSLSDFLIQNNYNKDEKAFYSLNDFIKNIKNRDGKIYKLFLELERSSNKNDEHKSNLLKEIRNLRDNYKEETYIINRINAYTQKMRNQFRKNIKQKRIEIFKIPKYSNEEKAHIYAVEWIKDEAMKSWKINKEILTQKEIDDQVSIILKQISDVNNYLNLEPNCHTIFDKKLFTYNKNGELVVLKQEVNIPEYYWQIPKDKLNSEMVEYIQKRNKVLEHHN
;
A
#
# COMPACT_ATOMS: atom_id res chain seq x y z
N MET A 1 6.30 3.85 11.83
CA MET A 1 5.36 3.74 10.69
C MET A 1 5.92 4.57 9.55
N SER A 2 5.91 4.08 8.31
CA SER A 2 6.37 4.89 7.19
C SER A 2 5.44 6.08 6.94
N LYS A 3 6.02 7.24 6.63
CA LYS A 3 5.26 8.45 6.28
C LYS A 3 4.38 8.12 5.08
N ILE A 4 3.11 8.52 5.12
CA ILE A 4 2.20 8.38 3.98
C ILE A 4 2.23 9.69 3.19
N ASN A 5 2.45 9.59 1.89
CA ASN A 5 2.29 10.69 0.95
C ASN A 5 0.92 10.55 0.27
N ILE A 6 0.21 11.66 0.17
CA ILE A 6 -1.07 11.73 -0.54
C ILE A 6 -0.89 12.60 -1.77
N TYR A 7 -1.21 12.04 -2.93
CA TYR A 7 -1.15 12.72 -4.21
C TYR A 7 -2.56 13.05 -4.67
N LYS A 8 -2.74 14.21 -5.29
CA LYS A 8 -3.98 14.63 -5.92
C LYS A 8 -3.75 14.79 -7.41
N ILE A 9 -4.43 13.98 -8.21
CA ILE A 9 -4.25 13.96 -9.66
C ILE A 9 -5.61 14.18 -10.33
N PRO A 10 -5.81 15.29 -11.06
CA PRO A 10 -7.07 15.56 -11.72
C PRO A 10 -7.18 14.77 -13.04
N PHE A 11 -8.35 14.20 -13.27
CA PHE A 11 -8.67 13.41 -14.46
C PHE A 11 -9.95 13.93 -15.13
N THR A 12 -10.01 13.76 -16.45
CA THR A 12 -11.20 13.94 -17.25
C THR A 12 -11.36 12.80 -18.24
N THR A 13 -12.54 12.68 -18.85
CA THR A 13 -12.61 11.94 -20.10
C THR A 13 -11.92 12.69 -21.24
N LYS A 14 -11.37 11.97 -22.22
CA LYS A 14 -10.65 12.55 -23.37
C LYS A 14 -11.49 13.53 -24.19
N ASN A 15 -12.78 13.26 -24.26
CA ASN A 15 -13.81 14.02 -24.98
C ASN A 15 -14.48 15.13 -24.12
N TYR A 16 -14.01 15.38 -22.90
CA TYR A 16 -14.69 16.28 -21.95
C TYR A 16 -14.93 17.69 -22.54
N GLN A 17 -13.88 18.28 -23.13
CA GLN A 17 -13.94 19.59 -23.79
C GLN A 17 -14.53 19.57 -25.21
N SER A 18 -14.85 18.39 -25.75
CA SER A 18 -15.43 18.31 -27.10
C SER A 18 -16.95 18.43 -27.06
N ASN A 19 -17.56 18.96 -28.12
CA ASN A 19 -19.01 19.02 -28.30
C ASN A 19 -19.63 17.65 -28.64
N SER A 20 -18.98 16.55 -28.28
CA SER A 20 -19.46 15.20 -28.58
C SER A 20 -20.60 14.78 -27.64
N ASN A 21 -21.63 14.16 -28.21
CA ASN A 21 -22.75 13.59 -27.46
C ASN A 21 -22.37 12.22 -26.88
N SER A 22 -21.58 12.22 -25.82
CA SER A 22 -20.96 11.02 -25.25
C SER A 22 -20.71 11.24 -23.77
N ALA A 23 -20.60 10.16 -22.98
CA ALA A 23 -20.36 10.30 -21.55
C ALA A 23 -19.10 11.14 -21.25
N LYS A 24 -19.19 11.95 -20.21
CA LYS A 24 -18.15 12.87 -19.74
C LYS A 24 -17.95 12.71 -18.25
N LEU A 25 -16.69 12.73 -17.81
CA LEU A 25 -16.35 12.66 -16.39
C LEU A 25 -15.28 13.70 -16.10
N LYS A 26 -15.35 14.30 -14.91
CA LYS A 26 -14.28 15.10 -14.33
C LYS A 26 -14.20 14.84 -12.83
N PHE A 27 -13.02 14.46 -12.36
CA PHE A 27 -12.80 14.09 -10.97
C PHE A 27 -11.35 14.31 -10.56
N ASP A 28 -11.14 14.47 -9.26
CA ASP A 28 -9.81 14.42 -8.66
C ASP A 28 -9.61 13.02 -8.06
N LEU A 29 -8.48 12.38 -8.38
CA LEU A 29 -8.08 11.12 -7.75
C LEU A 29 -7.06 11.40 -6.66
N TYR A 30 -7.38 10.99 -5.44
CA TYR A 30 -6.45 10.98 -4.32
C TYR A 30 -5.80 9.60 -4.21
N ILE A 31 -4.48 9.58 -4.05
CA ILE A 31 -3.68 8.35 -3.99
C ILE A 31 -2.85 8.37 -2.71
N ALA A 32 -3.05 7.38 -1.84
CA ALA A 32 -2.24 7.18 -0.65
C ALA A 32 -1.13 6.15 -0.93
N MET A 33 0.11 6.56 -0.69
CA MET A 33 1.29 5.73 -0.92
C MET A 33 2.29 5.98 0.20
N ALA A 34 2.81 4.90 0.78
CA ALA A 34 3.87 5.03 1.77
C ALA A 34 5.16 5.55 1.11
N SER A 35 5.85 6.48 1.77
CA SER A 35 7.02 7.18 1.23
C SER A 35 8.18 6.24 0.87
N ASP A 36 8.20 5.05 1.43
CA ASP A 36 9.21 4.00 1.28
C ASP A 36 8.76 2.83 0.39
N LYS A 37 7.55 2.87 -0.16
CA LYS A 37 6.98 1.80 -1.00
C LYS A 37 6.74 2.29 -2.42
N SER A 38 6.68 1.35 -3.36
CA SER A 38 6.44 1.60 -4.80
C SER A 38 5.00 1.26 -5.23
N TYR A 39 4.16 0.83 -4.29
CA TYR A 39 2.78 0.45 -4.51
C TYR A 39 1.80 1.42 -3.85
N ILE A 40 0.62 1.55 -4.44
CA ILE A 40 -0.49 2.34 -3.91
C ILE A 40 -1.21 1.52 -2.84
N ARG A 41 -1.44 2.14 -1.67
CA ARG A 41 -2.17 1.53 -0.55
C ARG A 41 -3.66 1.76 -0.65
N ASP A 42 -4.05 2.97 -1.03
CA ASP A 42 -5.46 3.38 -1.03
C ASP A 42 -5.70 4.45 -2.08
N ILE A 43 -6.94 4.55 -2.56
CA ILE A 43 -7.38 5.54 -3.55
C ILE A 43 -8.75 6.09 -3.20
N TYR A 44 -9.00 7.35 -3.55
CA TYR A 44 -10.30 7.99 -3.38
C TYR A 44 -10.65 8.85 -4.60
N PHE A 45 -11.84 8.68 -5.13
CA PHE A 45 -12.37 9.44 -6.26
C PHE A 45 -13.29 10.54 -5.74
N ASP A 46 -13.00 11.81 -6.07
CA ASP A 46 -13.84 12.99 -5.78
C ASP A 46 -14.42 13.49 -7.11
N PHE A 47 -15.68 13.13 -7.39
CA PHE A 47 -16.30 13.42 -8.68
C PHE A 47 -16.89 14.84 -8.69
N SER A 48 -16.46 15.66 -9.65
CA SER A 48 -16.99 17.02 -9.82
C SER A 48 -18.07 17.12 -10.90
N GLU A 49 -18.04 16.25 -11.90
CA GLU A 49 -19.03 16.25 -12.99
C GLU A 49 -19.14 14.85 -13.61
N ILE A 50 -20.38 14.39 -13.82
CA ILE A 50 -20.68 13.10 -14.44
C ILE A 50 -21.83 13.24 -15.42
N HIS A 51 -21.54 13.00 -16.70
CA HIS A 51 -22.54 12.77 -17.73
C HIS A 51 -22.48 11.29 -18.10
N VAL A 52 -23.49 10.53 -17.71
CA VAL A 52 -23.57 9.08 -17.95
C VAL A 52 -24.32 8.83 -19.25
N ASP A 53 -23.83 7.89 -20.07
CA ASP A 53 -24.63 7.34 -21.17
C ASP A 53 -25.49 6.22 -20.62
N LEU A 54 -26.82 6.33 -20.67
CA LEU A 54 -27.77 5.32 -20.20
C LEU A 54 -27.96 4.18 -21.21
N MET A 55 -27.34 4.24 -22.40
CA MET A 55 -27.37 3.15 -23.38
C MET A 55 -26.24 2.14 -23.20
N GLN A 56 -26.58 0.86 -23.21
CA GLN A 56 -25.66 -0.25 -23.02
C GLN A 56 -25.55 -1.12 -24.29
N THR A 57 -24.34 -1.59 -24.60
CA THR A 57 -24.08 -2.50 -25.73
C THR A 57 -25.03 -3.71 -25.74
N ALA A 58 -25.69 -3.98 -26.87
CA ALA A 58 -26.71 -5.03 -27.01
C ALA A 58 -26.26 -6.44 -26.58
N SER A 59 -25.00 -6.81 -26.81
CA SER A 59 -24.46 -8.11 -26.41
C SER A 59 -24.42 -8.30 -24.90
N HIS A 60 -24.36 -7.23 -24.11
CA HIS A 60 -24.27 -7.31 -22.65
C HIS A 60 -25.58 -7.76 -21.99
N PHE A 61 -26.73 -7.53 -22.66
CA PHE A 61 -28.04 -8.01 -22.20
C PHE A 61 -28.22 -9.51 -22.41
N LYS A 62 -27.60 -10.10 -23.45
CA LYS A 62 -27.78 -11.51 -23.80
C LYS A 62 -27.17 -12.47 -22.77
N GLY A 63 -26.16 -12.03 -22.02
CA GLY A 63 -25.41 -12.87 -21.07
C GLY A 63 -25.32 -12.31 -19.66
N LYS A 64 -26.17 -11.34 -19.28
CA LYS A 64 -26.11 -10.61 -17.98
C LYS A 64 -24.67 -10.22 -17.63
N HIS A 65 -24.02 -9.51 -18.55
CA HIS A 65 -22.62 -9.13 -18.39
C HIS A 65 -22.42 -8.32 -17.10
N LYS A 66 -21.32 -8.54 -16.38
CA LYS A 66 -21.04 -7.89 -15.07
C LYS A 66 -21.24 -6.36 -15.09
N PHE A 67 -20.80 -5.68 -16.16
CA PHE A 67 -20.97 -4.24 -16.30
C PHE A 67 -22.44 -3.79 -16.44
N LEU A 68 -23.30 -4.62 -17.03
CA LEU A 68 -24.74 -4.33 -17.06
C LEU A 68 -25.30 -4.42 -15.64
N ILE A 69 -24.97 -5.50 -14.90
CA ILE A 69 -25.43 -5.69 -13.51
C ILE A 69 -25.06 -4.48 -12.63
N GLN A 70 -23.81 -4.03 -12.69
CA GLN A 70 -23.36 -2.86 -11.92
C GLN A 70 -24.11 -1.57 -12.28
N ARG A 71 -24.39 -1.39 -13.57
CA ARG A 71 -25.12 -0.20 -14.03
C ARG A 71 -26.58 -0.25 -13.61
N GLN A 72 -27.20 -1.42 -13.59
CA GLN A 72 -28.56 -1.58 -13.08
C GLN A 72 -28.61 -1.36 -11.57
N GLU A 73 -27.64 -1.88 -10.83
CA GLU A 73 -27.51 -1.63 -9.40
C GLU A 73 -27.37 -0.13 -9.11
N LEU A 74 -26.40 0.54 -9.73
CA LEU A 74 -26.14 1.95 -9.42
C LEU A 74 -27.21 2.89 -10.00
N PHE A 75 -27.53 2.77 -11.29
CA PHE A 75 -28.37 3.74 -11.98
C PHE A 75 -29.86 3.40 -11.91
N GLU A 76 -30.26 2.14 -12.12
CA GLU A 76 -31.69 1.79 -12.06
C GLU A 76 -32.20 1.72 -10.63
N LYS A 77 -31.48 1.04 -9.73
CA LYS A 77 -31.95 0.80 -8.36
C LYS A 77 -31.71 2.00 -7.44
N GLU A 78 -30.50 2.57 -7.40
CA GLU A 78 -30.20 3.67 -6.47
C GLU A 78 -30.63 5.05 -7.00
N MET A 79 -30.79 5.24 -8.33
CA MET A 79 -31.09 6.55 -8.94
C MET A 79 -32.36 6.59 -9.80
N ASN A 80 -33.05 5.47 -9.98
CA ASN A 80 -34.25 5.35 -10.84
C ASN A 80 -34.01 5.81 -12.30
N LEU A 81 -32.80 5.59 -12.82
CA LEU A 81 -32.38 5.90 -14.20
C LEU A 81 -32.35 4.61 -15.03
N LYS A 82 -33.34 4.45 -15.91
CA LYS A 82 -33.48 3.26 -16.76
C LYS A 82 -32.31 3.10 -17.73
N ILE A 83 -31.69 1.92 -17.72
CA ILE A 83 -30.63 1.53 -18.66
C ILE A 83 -31.27 0.86 -19.88
N GLU A 84 -30.92 1.37 -21.06
CA GLU A 84 -31.55 0.94 -22.31
C GLU A 84 -30.58 0.18 -23.21
N LYS A 85 -31.13 -0.74 -24.00
CA LYS A 85 -30.37 -1.43 -25.03
C LYS A 85 -30.06 -0.45 -26.15
N ARG A 86 -28.77 -0.31 -26.47
CA ARG A 86 -28.30 0.55 -27.56
C ARG A 86 -28.84 0.03 -28.90
N PRO A 87 -29.59 0.83 -29.68
CA PRO A 87 -30.14 0.41 -30.98
C PRO A 87 -29.04 0.29 -32.05
N GLU A 88 -28.10 1.24 -32.06
CA GLU A 88 -26.98 1.29 -33.00
C GLU A 88 -25.70 1.82 -32.33
N ARG A 89 -24.51 1.55 -32.89
CA ARG A 89 -23.23 1.87 -32.22
C ARG A 89 -23.09 3.35 -31.82
N SER A 90 -23.61 4.26 -32.65
CA SER A 90 -23.59 5.72 -32.49
C SER A 90 -24.65 6.29 -31.55
N ALA A 91 -25.66 5.50 -31.16
CA ALA A 91 -26.75 6.00 -30.34
C ALA A 91 -26.29 6.21 -28.89
N HIS A 92 -26.61 7.37 -28.33
CA HIS A 92 -26.27 7.76 -26.96
C HIS A 92 -27.50 8.33 -26.27
N LYS A 93 -27.66 8.04 -24.97
CA LYS A 93 -28.67 8.68 -24.11
C LYS A 93 -27.95 9.31 -22.93
N ILE A 94 -27.46 10.52 -23.11
CA ILE A 94 -26.67 11.20 -22.09
C ILE A 94 -27.58 11.80 -21.03
N HIS A 95 -27.28 11.51 -19.77
CA HIS A 95 -27.94 12.08 -18.61
C HIS A 95 -26.89 12.75 -17.71
N ASN A 96 -27.13 14.01 -17.36
CA ASN A 96 -26.25 14.77 -16.48
C ASN A 96 -26.69 14.54 -15.04
N LEU A 97 -25.80 13.99 -14.22
CA LEU A 97 -26.10 13.71 -12.82
C LEU A 97 -26.09 15.00 -12.01
N ASN A 98 -27.06 15.13 -11.10
CA ASN A 98 -27.07 16.19 -10.09
C ASN A 98 -26.12 15.86 -8.93
N GLU A 99 -25.97 16.79 -7.98
CA GLU A 99 -25.03 16.62 -6.85
C GLU A 99 -25.35 15.40 -5.98
N GLU A 100 -26.62 15.11 -5.73
CA GLU A 100 -27.05 13.95 -4.92
C GLU A 100 -26.69 12.64 -5.62
N GLN A 101 -26.97 12.54 -6.91
CA GLN A 101 -26.61 11.39 -7.74
C GLN A 101 -25.09 11.22 -7.85
N ILE A 102 -24.34 12.32 -7.97
CA ILE A 102 -22.87 12.27 -7.96
C ILE A 102 -22.35 11.70 -6.63
N ARG A 103 -22.92 12.10 -5.48
CA ARG A 103 -22.56 11.53 -4.17
C ARG A 103 -22.85 10.03 -4.09
N LEU A 104 -23.96 9.56 -4.66
CA LEU A 104 -24.27 8.13 -4.74
C LEU A 104 -23.25 7.38 -5.60
N VAL A 105 -22.83 7.94 -6.75
CA VAL A 105 -21.74 7.37 -7.56
C VAL A 105 -20.44 7.32 -6.76
N GLU A 106 -20.08 8.41 -6.12
CA GLU A 106 -18.84 8.52 -5.34
C GLU A 106 -18.78 7.46 -4.24
N ASN A 107 -19.88 7.31 -3.49
CA ASN A 107 -20.00 6.27 -2.48
C ASN A 107 -19.87 4.86 -3.09
N TYR A 108 -20.60 4.58 -4.17
CA TYR A 108 -20.53 3.27 -4.84
C TYR A 108 -19.13 2.95 -5.35
N VAL A 109 -18.45 3.92 -5.97
CA VAL A 109 -17.11 3.74 -6.53
C VAL A 109 -16.08 3.51 -5.42
N ASN A 110 -16.10 4.33 -4.37
CA ASN A 110 -15.11 4.27 -3.30
C ASN A 110 -15.33 3.11 -2.33
N VAL A 111 -16.58 2.67 -2.13
CA VAL A 111 -16.93 1.62 -1.16
C VAL A 111 -17.02 0.24 -1.83
N SER A 112 -17.72 0.11 -2.95
CA SER A 112 -18.08 -1.21 -3.49
C SER A 112 -17.30 -1.57 -4.76
N TYR A 113 -17.18 -0.64 -5.71
CA TYR A 113 -16.65 -0.92 -7.04
C TYR A 113 -15.24 -1.53 -7.04
N PHE A 114 -14.31 -0.97 -6.27
CA PHE A 114 -12.93 -1.51 -6.25
C PHE A 114 -12.78 -2.76 -5.38
N GLN A 115 -13.66 -2.95 -4.39
CA GLN A 115 -13.69 -4.16 -3.54
C GLN A 115 -14.07 -5.40 -4.36
N ASP A 116 -15.02 -5.27 -5.29
CA ASP A 116 -15.44 -6.36 -6.19
C ASP A 116 -14.42 -6.65 -7.31
N GLY A 117 -13.26 -6.02 -7.25
CA GLY A 117 -12.15 -6.33 -8.13
C GLY A 117 -12.19 -5.62 -9.49
N TYR A 118 -12.99 -4.58 -9.66
CA TYR A 118 -13.01 -3.77 -10.87
C TYR A 118 -11.82 -2.82 -10.96
N THR A 119 -11.52 -2.33 -12.16
CA THR A 119 -10.31 -1.56 -12.46
C THR A 119 -10.64 -0.11 -12.74
N PHE A 120 -9.66 0.78 -12.59
CA PHE A 120 -9.80 2.19 -12.90
C PHE A 120 -10.19 2.36 -14.38
N LYS A 121 -9.53 1.63 -15.28
CA LYS A 121 -9.94 1.58 -16.70
C LYS A 121 -11.40 1.13 -16.88
N GLY A 122 -11.90 0.26 -16.00
CA GLY A 122 -13.26 -0.26 -16.00
C GLY A 122 -14.34 0.78 -15.72
N LEU A 123 -14.00 1.93 -15.10
CA LEU A 123 -14.97 3.00 -14.85
C LEU A 123 -15.65 3.46 -16.15
N ILE A 124 -14.94 3.41 -17.28
CA ILE A 124 -15.54 3.72 -18.57
C ILE A 124 -16.69 2.77 -18.92
N SER A 125 -16.61 1.48 -18.59
CA SER A 125 -17.75 0.58 -18.76
C SER A 125 -18.95 1.01 -17.92
N LEU A 126 -18.69 1.45 -16.69
CA LEU A 126 -19.72 1.91 -15.77
C LEU A 126 -20.43 3.14 -16.33
N PHE A 127 -19.71 4.10 -16.94
CA PHE A 127 -20.30 5.37 -17.38
C PHE A 127 -20.72 5.44 -18.87
N LYS A 128 -20.03 4.73 -19.77
CA LYS A 128 -20.31 4.73 -21.23
C LYS A 128 -21.12 3.53 -21.72
N GLY A 129 -21.25 2.47 -20.92
CA GLY A 129 -21.95 1.25 -21.33
C GLY A 129 -21.27 0.47 -22.47
N ASN A 130 -19.97 0.70 -22.70
CA ASN A 130 -19.14 -0.01 -23.67
C ASN A 130 -17.88 -0.55 -22.99
N ASN A 131 -17.24 -1.55 -23.59
CA ASN A 131 -15.99 -2.07 -23.05
C ASN A 131 -14.85 -1.07 -23.29
N PRO A 132 -14.01 -0.76 -22.29
CA PRO A 132 -12.87 0.13 -22.46
C PRO A 132 -11.81 -0.54 -23.35
N GLY A 133 -11.76 -0.14 -24.62
CA GLY A 133 -10.87 -0.73 -25.62
C GLY A 133 -9.49 -0.06 -25.71
N GLY A 134 -8.52 -0.79 -26.27
CA GLY A 134 -7.39 -0.23 -27.06
C GLY A 134 -6.30 0.60 -26.38
N SER A 135 -6.49 1.13 -25.17
CA SER A 135 -5.48 2.02 -24.55
C SER A 135 -4.11 1.38 -24.34
N MET A 136 -4.08 0.07 -24.06
CA MET A 136 -2.82 -0.68 -23.86
C MET A 136 -2.01 -0.85 -25.15
N SER A 137 -2.67 -1.03 -26.30
CA SER A 137 -2.00 -1.18 -27.60
C SER A 137 -1.81 0.14 -28.34
N LYS A 138 -2.63 1.13 -28.00
CA LYS A 138 -2.60 2.49 -28.52
C LYS A 138 -2.93 3.46 -27.38
N PRO A 139 -1.93 4.01 -26.66
CA PRO A 139 -2.12 4.89 -25.51
C PRO A 139 -3.11 6.03 -25.77
N SER A 140 -3.03 6.64 -26.96
CA SER A 140 -3.94 7.71 -27.38
C SER A 140 -5.43 7.32 -27.40
N SER A 141 -5.77 6.03 -27.34
CA SER A 141 -7.14 5.52 -27.24
C SER A 141 -7.65 5.46 -25.80
N SER A 142 -6.86 5.87 -24.81
CA SER A 142 -7.34 6.00 -23.42
C SER A 142 -8.47 7.02 -23.33
N GLU A 143 -9.55 6.60 -22.69
CA GLU A 143 -10.78 7.37 -22.54
C GLU A 143 -10.76 8.25 -21.29
N ILE A 144 -10.05 7.82 -20.24
CA ILE A 144 -9.76 8.60 -19.05
C ILE A 144 -8.32 9.10 -19.17
N ILE A 145 -8.14 10.40 -19.10
CA ILE A 145 -6.85 11.07 -19.21
C ILE A 145 -6.70 12.08 -18.10
N ILE A 146 -5.46 12.53 -17.88
CA ILE A 146 -5.17 13.63 -16.96
C ILE A 146 -5.81 14.92 -17.48
N ASP A 147 -6.38 15.72 -16.58
CA ASP A 147 -6.90 17.04 -16.93
C ASP A 147 -5.74 17.95 -17.34
N LYS A 148 -5.62 18.19 -18.65
CA LYS A 148 -4.53 19.00 -19.22
C LYS A 148 -4.57 20.45 -18.73
N ALA A 149 -5.76 20.99 -18.48
CA ALA A 149 -5.91 22.37 -18.04
C ALA A 149 -5.30 22.59 -16.66
N LYS A 150 -5.39 21.57 -15.79
CA LYS A 150 -4.82 21.58 -14.44
C LYS A 150 -3.36 21.07 -14.36
N ASN A 151 -2.76 20.63 -15.46
CA ASN A 151 -1.40 20.03 -15.47
C ASN A 151 -0.46 20.65 -16.51
N ASN A 152 -0.57 21.95 -16.75
CA ASN A 152 0.30 22.70 -17.69
C ASN A 152 0.39 22.05 -19.08
N GLY A 153 -0.72 21.46 -19.57
CA GLY A 153 -0.76 20.80 -20.88
C GLY A 153 -0.11 19.40 -20.94
N SER A 154 0.43 18.90 -19.83
CA SER A 154 1.04 17.56 -19.77
C SER A 154 0.02 16.48 -20.10
N THR A 155 0.42 15.51 -20.93
CA THR A 155 -0.40 14.34 -21.26
C THR A 155 0.28 13.06 -20.83
N CYS A 156 -0.45 12.24 -20.10
CA CYS A 156 -0.09 10.85 -19.87
C CYS A 156 -1.36 10.01 -20.02
N PHE A 157 -1.30 9.03 -20.93
CA PHE A 157 -2.48 8.29 -21.36
C PHE A 157 -2.71 7.00 -20.58
N ASN A 158 -1.62 6.34 -20.18
CA ASN A 158 -1.63 5.05 -19.49
C ASN A 158 -1.43 5.18 -17.98
N LEU A 159 -1.52 6.38 -17.40
CA LEU A 159 -1.53 6.54 -15.95
C LEU A 159 -2.61 5.68 -15.26
N PRO A 160 -3.85 5.57 -15.76
CA PRO A 160 -4.84 4.67 -15.15
C PRO A 160 -4.38 3.21 -15.11
N LEU A 161 -3.68 2.74 -16.16
CA LEU A 161 -3.14 1.38 -16.22
C LEU A 161 -2.00 1.20 -15.22
N LEU A 162 -1.11 2.20 -15.10
CA LEU A 162 -0.05 2.18 -14.09
C LEU A 162 -0.65 2.06 -12.69
N ILE A 163 -1.64 2.91 -12.38
CA ILE A 163 -2.36 2.89 -11.09
C ILE A 163 -2.97 1.51 -10.84
N ASP A 164 -3.72 0.96 -11.80
CA ASP A 164 -4.31 -0.39 -11.69
C ASP A 164 -3.25 -1.48 -11.42
N SER A 165 -2.02 -1.29 -11.90
CA SER A 165 -0.94 -2.27 -11.81
C SER A 165 -0.21 -2.22 -10.48
N ILE A 166 -0.07 -1.04 -9.88
CA ILE A 166 0.64 -0.85 -8.61
C ILE A 166 -0.31 -0.69 -7.42
N TYR A 167 -1.63 -0.70 -7.65
CA TYR A 167 -2.62 -0.65 -6.59
C TYR A 167 -2.85 -2.01 -5.94
N LEU A 168 -2.47 -2.08 -4.67
CA LEU A 168 -2.69 -3.25 -3.83
C LEU A 168 -4.04 -3.15 -3.14
N ARG A 169 -5.01 -3.85 -3.70
CA ARG A 169 -6.34 -4.02 -3.11
C ARG A 169 -6.19 -4.80 -1.82
N THR A 170 -6.19 -4.12 -0.68
CA THR A 170 -6.24 -4.80 0.61
C THR A 170 -7.66 -5.28 0.87
N VAL A 171 -7.82 -6.60 1.06
CA VAL A 171 -9.12 -7.30 1.21
C VAL A 171 -9.85 -6.92 2.50
N ASN A 172 -9.19 -6.27 3.45
CA ASN A 172 -9.83 -5.78 4.67
C ASN A 172 -10.03 -4.28 4.59
N GLY A 173 -11.17 -3.91 4.01
CA GLY A 173 -11.74 -2.57 4.12
C GLY A 173 -11.96 -2.25 5.60
N ASN A 174 -11.21 -1.27 6.08
CA ASN A 174 -11.60 -0.29 7.09
C ASN A 174 -10.70 0.92 6.82
N SER A 175 -11.14 1.68 5.82
CA SER A 175 -11.00 3.13 5.74
C SER A 175 -9.69 3.73 6.28
N SER A 176 -8.68 3.85 5.42
CA SER A 176 -7.52 4.68 5.74
C SER A 176 -7.58 6.03 5.06
N LEU A 177 -7.98 6.12 3.79
CA LEU A 177 -7.95 7.38 3.06
C LEU A 177 -9.26 8.17 3.14
N SER A 178 -10.42 7.51 2.98
CA SER A 178 -11.73 8.17 3.13
C SER A 178 -11.86 8.79 4.53
N ASP A 179 -11.58 8.01 5.57
CA ASP A 179 -11.65 8.47 6.95
C ASP A 179 -10.57 9.50 7.24
N PHE A 180 -9.36 9.36 6.69
CA PHE A 180 -8.33 10.38 6.83
C PHE A 180 -8.76 11.71 6.20
N LEU A 181 -9.35 11.70 4.99
CA LEU A 181 -9.83 12.90 4.32
C LEU A 181 -11.00 13.55 5.07
N ILE A 182 -11.94 12.73 5.57
CA ILE A 182 -13.11 13.17 6.34
C ILE A 182 -12.71 13.71 7.73
N GLN A 183 -11.92 12.96 8.51
CA GLN A 183 -11.55 13.30 9.89
C GLN A 183 -10.63 14.51 9.99
N ASN A 184 -9.72 14.70 9.03
CA ASN A 184 -8.80 15.83 9.07
C ASN A 184 -9.41 17.12 8.54
N ASN A 185 -10.70 17.10 8.15
CA ASN A 185 -11.41 18.27 7.63
C ASN A 185 -10.55 18.99 6.58
N TYR A 186 -9.83 18.23 5.73
CA TYR A 186 -8.86 18.81 4.81
C TYR A 186 -9.62 19.77 3.92
N ASN A 187 -9.45 21.08 4.18
CA ASN A 187 -9.83 22.09 3.23
C ASN A 187 -9.23 21.66 1.90
N LYS A 188 -10.02 21.70 0.83
CA LYS A 188 -9.59 21.42 -0.55
C LYS A 188 -8.52 22.43 -1.03
N ASP A 189 -7.82 23.11 -0.13
CA ASP A 189 -6.65 23.94 -0.37
C ASP A 189 -5.51 23.09 -0.93
N GLU A 190 -5.05 23.45 -2.12
CA GLU A 190 -4.10 22.71 -2.95
C GLU A 190 -2.73 22.44 -2.29
N LYS A 191 -2.41 23.11 -1.17
CA LYS A 191 -1.07 23.06 -0.53
C LYS A 191 -0.77 21.78 0.24
N ALA A 192 -1.76 20.93 0.51
CA ALA A 192 -1.55 19.70 1.31
C ALA A 192 -1.17 18.47 0.47
N PHE A 193 -1.39 18.50 -0.85
CA PHE A 193 -1.28 17.32 -1.70
C PHE A 193 -0.10 17.42 -2.66
N TYR A 194 0.57 16.29 -2.87
CA TYR A 194 1.61 16.19 -3.89
C TYR A 194 1.00 16.11 -5.30
N SER A 195 1.71 16.66 -6.28
CA SER A 195 1.24 16.73 -7.67
C SER A 195 1.47 15.43 -8.45
N LEU A 196 0.99 15.39 -9.70
CA LEU A 196 1.35 14.34 -10.67
C LEU A 196 2.87 14.17 -10.80
N ASN A 197 3.62 15.28 -10.89
CA ASN A 197 5.07 15.22 -11.09
C ASN A 197 5.76 14.60 -9.88
N ASP A 198 5.27 14.90 -8.67
CA ASP A 198 5.76 14.28 -7.44
C ASP A 198 5.45 12.79 -7.40
N PHE A 199 4.25 12.39 -7.84
CA PHE A 199 3.86 10.98 -7.95
C PHE A 199 4.81 10.22 -8.88
N ILE A 200 5.04 10.73 -10.10
CA ILE A 200 5.93 10.12 -11.08
C ILE A 200 7.39 10.10 -10.58
N LYS A 201 7.86 11.18 -9.95
CA LYS A 201 9.19 11.26 -9.33
C LYS A 201 9.36 10.24 -8.22
N ASN A 202 8.34 10.05 -7.37
CA ASN A 202 8.38 9.05 -6.32
C ASN A 202 8.51 7.63 -6.90
N ILE A 203 7.70 7.28 -7.92
CA ILE A 203 7.81 5.99 -8.60
C ILE A 203 9.22 5.81 -9.20
N LYS A 204 9.73 6.80 -9.94
CA LYS A 204 11.08 6.76 -10.52
C LYS A 204 12.17 6.48 -9.49
N ASN A 205 12.10 7.14 -8.34
CA ASN A 205 13.12 7.04 -7.30
C ASN A 205 13.04 5.71 -6.52
N ARG A 206 11.86 5.08 -6.46
CA ARG A 206 11.63 3.87 -5.67
C ARG A 206 11.71 2.60 -6.49
N ASP A 207 11.20 2.63 -7.72
CA ASP A 207 11.21 1.49 -8.63
C ASP A 207 11.49 1.96 -10.06
N GLY A 208 12.79 2.03 -10.38
CA GLY A 208 13.25 2.41 -11.71
C GLY A 208 12.76 1.46 -12.80
N LYS A 209 12.43 0.19 -12.47
CA LYS A 209 11.88 -0.77 -13.44
C LYS A 209 10.44 -0.38 -13.79
N ILE A 210 9.58 -0.14 -12.80
CA ILE A 210 8.20 0.32 -13.03
C ILE A 210 8.18 1.60 -13.83
N TYR A 211 9.03 2.56 -13.46
CA TYR A 211 9.10 3.82 -14.17
C TYR A 211 9.50 3.62 -15.65
N LYS A 212 10.48 2.76 -15.93
CA LYS A 212 10.87 2.41 -17.30
C LYS A 212 9.71 1.76 -18.07
N LEU A 213 9.04 0.78 -17.48
CA LEU A 213 7.89 0.09 -18.10
C LEU A 213 6.75 1.08 -18.41
N PHE A 214 6.47 1.99 -17.50
CA PHE A 214 5.50 3.06 -17.71
C PHE A 214 5.88 3.98 -18.88
N LEU A 215 7.13 4.43 -18.95
CA LEU A 215 7.61 5.24 -20.09
C LEU A 215 7.52 4.46 -21.42
N GLU A 216 7.82 3.17 -21.40
CA GLU A 216 7.69 2.30 -22.57
C GLU A 216 6.24 2.14 -23.01
N LEU A 217 5.31 2.02 -22.06
CA LEU A 217 3.87 2.00 -22.34
C LEU A 217 3.41 3.29 -23.01
N GLU A 218 3.83 4.45 -22.51
CA GLU A 218 3.46 5.75 -23.12
C GLU A 218 3.97 5.87 -24.57
N ARG A 219 5.12 5.26 -24.88
CA ARG A 219 5.75 5.28 -26.21
C ARG A 219 5.33 4.13 -27.13
N SER A 220 4.50 3.21 -26.64
CA SER A 220 4.23 1.92 -27.31
C SER A 220 3.37 2.00 -28.57
N SER A 221 2.86 3.18 -28.96
CA SER A 221 1.98 3.35 -30.12
C SER A 221 2.55 2.81 -31.43
N ASN A 222 3.88 2.72 -31.56
CA ASN A 222 4.58 2.31 -32.79
C ASN A 222 5.28 0.94 -32.69
N LYS A 223 5.12 0.19 -31.59
CA LYS A 223 5.79 -1.11 -31.39
C LYS A 223 4.92 -2.28 -31.85
N ASN A 224 5.55 -3.40 -32.22
CA ASN A 224 4.86 -4.64 -32.61
C ASN A 224 4.08 -5.27 -31.44
N ASP A 225 3.15 -6.17 -31.76
CA ASP A 225 2.24 -6.77 -30.77
C ASP A 225 2.95 -7.69 -29.77
N GLU A 226 4.04 -8.34 -30.19
CA GLU A 226 4.85 -9.20 -29.31
C GLU A 226 5.50 -8.40 -28.18
N HIS A 227 6.13 -7.28 -28.49
CA HIS A 227 6.73 -6.41 -27.49
C HIS A 227 5.69 -5.88 -26.50
N LYS A 228 4.50 -5.49 -27.00
CA LYS A 228 3.38 -5.08 -26.14
C LYS A 228 2.92 -6.20 -25.21
N SER A 229 2.83 -7.44 -25.71
CA SER A 229 2.47 -8.61 -24.91
C SER A 229 3.48 -8.89 -23.80
N ASN A 230 4.77 -8.79 -24.09
CA ASN A 230 5.82 -8.97 -23.08
C ASN A 230 5.79 -7.88 -22.01
N LEU A 231 5.60 -6.63 -22.41
CA LEU A 231 5.42 -5.50 -21.49
C LEU A 231 4.23 -5.72 -20.54
N LEU A 232 3.13 -6.28 -21.04
CA LEU A 232 1.96 -6.63 -20.22
C LEU A 232 2.25 -7.76 -19.24
N LYS A 233 3.02 -8.78 -19.64
CA LYS A 233 3.44 -9.86 -18.73
C LYS A 233 4.30 -9.31 -17.60
N GLU A 234 5.25 -8.43 -17.92
CA GLU A 234 6.13 -7.82 -16.91
C GLU A 234 5.36 -7.01 -15.88
N ILE A 235 4.38 -6.21 -16.32
CA ILE A 235 3.54 -5.41 -15.43
C ILE A 235 2.68 -6.30 -14.52
N ARG A 236 2.12 -7.38 -15.06
CA ARG A 236 1.35 -8.36 -14.26
C ARG A 236 2.24 -9.05 -13.22
N ASN A 237 3.43 -9.48 -13.62
CA ASN A 237 4.39 -10.11 -12.72
C ASN A 237 4.79 -9.17 -11.57
N LEU A 238 4.98 -7.88 -11.86
CA LEU A 238 5.24 -6.87 -10.82
C LEU A 238 4.08 -6.71 -9.84
N ARG A 239 2.85 -6.63 -10.37
CA ARG A 239 1.65 -6.57 -9.53
C ARG A 239 1.55 -7.78 -8.61
N ASP A 240 1.78 -8.98 -9.15
CA ASP A 240 1.66 -10.21 -8.39
C ASP A 240 2.79 -10.35 -7.35
N ASN A 241 4.02 -9.91 -7.68
CA ASN A 241 5.10 -9.80 -6.71
C ASN A 241 4.76 -8.88 -5.52
N TYR A 242 4.11 -7.73 -5.77
CA TYR A 242 3.72 -6.83 -4.67
C TYR A 242 2.58 -7.36 -3.81
N LYS A 243 1.62 -8.07 -4.41
CA LYS A 243 0.57 -8.77 -3.65
C LYS A 243 1.18 -9.83 -2.75
N GLU A 244 2.12 -10.60 -3.30
CA GLU A 244 2.84 -11.64 -2.59
C GLU A 244 3.63 -11.04 -1.40
N GLU A 245 4.43 -9.99 -1.65
CA GLU A 245 5.19 -9.30 -0.60
C GLU A 245 4.26 -8.75 0.50
N THR A 246 3.11 -8.17 0.13
CA THR A 246 2.17 -7.61 1.10
C THR A 246 1.44 -8.68 1.90
N TYR A 247 1.07 -9.79 1.26
CA TYR A 247 0.52 -10.96 1.94
C TYR A 247 1.49 -11.45 3.02
N ILE A 248 2.78 -11.54 2.70
CA ILE A 248 3.81 -11.98 3.63
C ILE A 248 4.06 -10.97 4.76
N ILE A 249 4.10 -9.66 4.45
CA ILE A 249 4.15 -8.61 5.48
C ILE A 249 3.01 -8.77 6.48
N ASN A 250 1.78 -8.98 6.01
CA ASN A 250 0.61 -9.13 6.86
C ASN A 250 0.70 -10.39 7.73
N ARG A 251 1.17 -11.51 7.17
CA ARG A 251 1.41 -12.74 7.94
C ARG A 251 2.49 -12.54 9.02
N ILE A 252 3.62 -11.92 8.66
CA ILE A 252 4.70 -11.60 9.61
C ILE A 252 4.16 -10.71 10.73
N ASN A 253 3.36 -9.69 10.42
CA ASN A 253 2.76 -8.80 11.42
C ASN A 253 1.79 -9.54 12.35
N ALA A 254 0.90 -10.38 11.80
CA ALA A 254 -0.03 -11.18 12.59
C ALA A 254 0.70 -12.15 13.54
N TYR A 255 1.72 -12.84 13.03
CA TYR A 255 2.53 -13.76 13.81
C TYR A 255 3.37 -13.03 14.86
N THR A 256 3.94 -11.86 14.52
CA THR A 256 4.63 -10.97 15.46
C THR A 256 3.72 -10.61 16.64
N GLN A 257 2.45 -10.27 16.37
CA GLN A 257 1.50 -9.95 17.44
C GLN A 257 1.22 -11.16 18.34
N LYS A 258 1.09 -12.36 17.75
CA LYS A 258 0.98 -13.62 18.51
C LYS A 258 2.21 -13.84 19.41
N MET A 259 3.42 -13.65 18.88
CA MET A 259 4.65 -13.83 19.64
C MET A 259 4.82 -12.78 20.74
N ARG A 260 4.43 -11.52 20.51
CA ARG A 260 4.39 -10.48 21.56
C ARG A 260 3.42 -10.83 22.69
N ASN A 261 2.27 -11.39 22.37
CA ASN A 261 1.32 -11.85 23.38
C ASN A 261 1.90 -13.03 24.18
N GLN A 262 2.59 -13.96 23.51
CA GLN A 262 3.28 -15.07 24.16
C GLN A 262 4.43 -14.60 25.05
N PHE A 263 5.24 -13.66 24.58
CA PHE A 263 6.31 -13.01 25.34
C PHE A 263 5.80 -12.47 26.69
N ARG A 264 4.71 -11.69 26.65
CA ARG A 264 4.10 -11.12 27.86
C ARG A 264 3.67 -12.20 28.86
N LYS A 265 3.17 -13.34 28.39
CA LYS A 265 2.82 -14.50 29.23
C LYS A 265 4.08 -15.15 29.82
N ASN A 266 5.10 -15.40 28.99
CA ASN A 266 6.34 -16.06 29.39
C ASN A 266 7.09 -15.28 30.48
N ILE A 267 7.26 -13.96 30.29
CA ILE A 267 7.94 -13.10 31.27
C ILE A 267 7.18 -13.08 32.61
N LYS A 268 5.85 -12.97 32.58
CA LYS A 268 5.02 -12.97 33.80
C LYS A 268 5.11 -14.30 34.55
N GLN A 269 5.08 -15.42 33.84
CA GLN A 269 5.15 -16.76 34.44
C GLN A 269 6.53 -17.06 35.04
N LYS A 270 7.60 -16.68 34.35
CA LYS A 270 8.97 -16.97 34.77
C LYS A 270 9.54 -15.95 35.77
N ARG A 271 8.85 -14.82 36.02
CA ARG A 271 9.28 -13.73 36.91
C ARG A 271 10.72 -13.29 36.62
N ILE A 272 11.02 -13.05 35.35
CA ILE A 272 12.38 -12.74 34.90
C ILE A 272 12.68 -11.28 35.22
N GLU A 273 13.71 -11.09 36.02
CA GLU A 273 14.31 -9.80 36.37
C GLU A 273 15.82 -9.93 36.13
N ILE A 274 16.35 -9.14 35.21
CA ILE A 274 17.78 -9.13 34.86
C ILE A 274 18.52 -8.14 35.74
N PHE A 275 18.04 -6.90 35.80
CA PHE A 275 18.61 -5.83 36.63
C PHE A 275 17.72 -5.55 37.84
N LYS A 276 18.33 -5.30 39.00
CA LYS A 276 17.61 -4.86 40.20
C LYS A 276 17.33 -3.36 40.10
N ILE A 277 16.18 -3.00 39.57
CA ILE A 277 15.76 -1.61 39.38
C ILE A 277 15.24 -1.06 40.74
N PRO A 278 15.49 0.22 41.09
CA PRO A 278 14.94 0.84 42.30
C PRO A 278 13.41 0.66 42.43
N LYS A 279 12.95 0.44 43.67
CA LYS A 279 11.57 0.02 44.02
C LYS A 279 10.44 0.93 43.50
N TYR A 280 10.74 2.19 43.19
CA TYR A 280 9.76 3.19 42.75
C TYR A 280 9.85 3.54 41.27
N SER A 281 10.73 2.87 40.53
CA SER A 281 10.88 3.08 39.10
C SER A 281 9.93 2.21 38.30
N ASN A 282 9.41 2.76 37.21
CA ASN A 282 8.65 1.97 36.23
C ASN A 282 9.61 1.09 35.43
N GLU A 283 9.20 -0.15 35.15
CA GLU A 283 9.95 -1.10 34.33
C GLU A 283 9.29 -1.26 32.96
N GLU A 284 10.10 -1.17 31.91
CA GLU A 284 9.74 -1.50 30.55
C GLU A 284 10.48 -2.73 30.05
N LYS A 285 9.90 -3.36 29.04
CA LYS A 285 10.38 -4.61 28.47
C LYS A 285 11.11 -4.36 27.16
N ALA A 286 12.43 -4.37 27.21
CA ALA A 286 13.28 -4.13 26.06
C ALA A 286 13.71 -5.45 25.41
N HIS A 287 13.54 -5.59 24.09
CA HIS A 287 14.11 -6.69 23.34
C HIS A 287 15.58 -6.39 23.01
N ILE A 288 16.50 -7.31 23.30
CA ILE A 288 17.93 -7.13 22.98
C ILE A 288 18.11 -7.02 21.46
N TYR A 289 17.74 -8.08 20.74
CA TYR A 289 17.60 -8.08 19.30
C TYR A 289 16.21 -7.58 18.93
N ALA A 290 16.17 -6.35 18.40
CA ALA A 290 14.94 -5.60 18.22
C ALA A 290 13.93 -6.33 17.32
N VAL A 291 12.64 -6.19 17.65
CA VAL A 291 11.53 -6.79 16.89
C VAL A 291 11.56 -6.36 15.42
N GLU A 292 11.99 -5.12 15.12
CA GLU A 292 12.15 -4.65 13.75
C GLU A 292 13.17 -5.49 12.95
N TRP A 293 14.32 -5.80 13.54
CA TRP A 293 15.37 -6.57 12.87
C TRP A 293 14.98 -8.03 12.70
N ILE A 294 14.29 -8.62 13.68
CA ILE A 294 13.74 -9.98 13.55
C ILE A 294 12.74 -10.05 12.37
N LYS A 295 11.89 -9.02 12.21
CA LYS A 295 10.95 -8.96 11.08
C LYS A 295 11.66 -8.80 9.75
N ASP A 296 12.71 -7.97 9.70
CA ASP A 296 13.52 -7.77 8.49
C ASP A 296 14.26 -9.06 8.10
N GLU A 297 14.76 -9.82 9.07
CA GLU A 297 15.38 -11.12 8.85
C GLU A 297 14.38 -12.14 8.33
N ALA A 298 13.17 -12.20 8.91
CA ALA A 298 12.09 -13.04 8.42
C ALA A 298 11.70 -12.69 6.97
N MET A 299 11.62 -11.41 6.64
CA MET A 299 11.36 -10.94 5.28
C MET A 299 12.49 -11.30 4.31
N LYS A 300 13.75 -11.14 4.73
CA LYS A 300 14.92 -11.53 3.91
C LYS A 300 14.94 -13.03 3.64
N SER A 301 14.70 -13.85 4.67
CA SER A 301 14.60 -15.31 4.53
C SER A 301 13.51 -15.69 3.52
N TRP A 302 12.33 -15.09 3.62
CA TRP A 302 11.27 -15.30 2.64
C TRP A 302 11.71 -14.94 1.21
N LYS A 303 12.32 -13.76 1.01
CA LYS A 303 12.74 -13.30 -0.34
C LYS A 303 13.78 -14.22 -0.98
N ILE A 304 14.71 -14.76 -0.20
CA ILE A 304 15.77 -15.65 -0.70
C ILE A 304 15.20 -17.02 -1.05
N ASN A 305 14.29 -17.53 -0.23
CA ASN A 305 13.86 -18.93 -0.32
C ASN A 305 12.62 -19.15 -1.18
N LYS A 306 11.87 -18.09 -1.57
CA LYS A 306 10.61 -18.23 -2.30
C LYS A 306 10.71 -18.91 -3.66
N GLU A 307 11.89 -18.91 -4.28
CA GLU A 307 12.14 -19.55 -5.58
C GLU A 307 12.66 -20.99 -5.45
N ILE A 308 13.03 -21.41 -4.23
CA ILE A 308 13.77 -22.64 -3.97
C ILE A 308 12.96 -23.63 -3.13
N LEU A 309 12.25 -23.12 -2.12
CA LEU A 309 11.55 -23.93 -1.12
C LEU A 309 10.04 -23.95 -1.35
N THR A 310 9.38 -24.95 -0.80
CA THR A 310 7.92 -24.99 -0.74
C THR A 310 7.40 -23.92 0.24
N GLN A 311 6.16 -23.47 0.04
CA GLN A 311 5.52 -22.49 0.92
C GLN A 311 5.53 -22.92 2.40
N LYS A 312 5.37 -24.23 2.66
CA LYS A 312 5.39 -24.78 4.02
C LYS A 312 6.77 -24.63 4.67
N GLU A 313 7.83 -24.99 3.96
CA GLU A 313 9.20 -24.87 4.47
C GLU A 313 9.58 -23.42 4.76
N ILE A 314 9.15 -22.50 3.88
CA ILE A 314 9.34 -21.06 4.08
C ILE A 314 8.58 -20.59 5.32
N ASP A 315 7.34 -21.04 5.49
CA ASP A 315 6.51 -20.69 6.66
C ASP A 315 7.13 -21.21 7.97
N ASP A 316 7.71 -22.40 7.96
CA ASP A 316 8.40 -22.99 9.10
C ASP A 316 9.66 -22.18 9.45
N GLN A 317 10.47 -21.80 8.46
CA GLN A 317 11.66 -20.96 8.67
C GLN A 317 11.30 -19.57 9.20
N VAL A 318 10.33 -18.90 8.58
CA VAL A 318 9.83 -17.59 9.05
C VAL A 318 9.30 -17.71 10.47
N SER A 319 8.57 -18.78 10.79
CA SER A 319 8.07 -19.01 12.14
C SER A 319 9.18 -19.20 13.16
N ILE A 320 10.26 -19.92 12.82
CA ILE A 320 11.44 -20.08 13.68
C ILE A 320 12.08 -18.72 13.97
N ILE A 321 12.28 -17.89 12.94
CA ILE A 321 12.85 -16.55 13.11
C ILE A 321 11.96 -15.70 14.04
N LEU A 322 10.65 -15.67 13.82
CA LEU A 322 9.72 -14.86 14.60
C LEU A 322 9.55 -15.33 16.05
N LYS A 323 9.80 -16.61 16.38
CA LYS A 323 9.77 -17.11 17.77
C LYS A 323 10.76 -16.41 18.69
N GLN A 324 11.85 -15.85 18.16
CA GLN A 324 12.82 -15.00 18.88
C GLN A 324 12.17 -13.79 19.60
N ILE A 325 10.99 -13.34 19.12
CA ILE A 325 10.22 -12.25 19.77
C ILE A 325 9.60 -12.72 21.09
N SER A 326 9.24 -13.99 21.19
CA SER A 326 8.63 -14.60 22.38
C SER A 326 9.63 -15.18 23.36
N ASP A 327 10.89 -15.22 22.96
CA ASP A 327 12.00 -15.72 23.77
C ASP A 327 12.27 -14.76 24.93
N VAL A 328 12.40 -15.34 26.11
CA VAL A 328 12.67 -14.59 27.33
C VAL A 328 14.14 -14.25 27.52
N ASN A 329 15.04 -14.88 26.76
CA ASN A 329 16.46 -14.55 26.77
C ASN A 329 16.78 -13.36 25.85
N ASN A 330 15.84 -12.98 24.98
CA ASN A 330 15.88 -11.76 24.19
C ASN A 330 15.31 -10.55 24.95
N TYR A 331 15.62 -10.42 26.24
CA TYR A 331 14.94 -9.50 27.15
C TYR A 331 15.90 -8.78 28.10
N LEU A 332 15.66 -7.48 28.28
CA LEU A 332 16.18 -6.69 29.39
C LEU A 332 15.02 -5.93 30.03
N ASN A 333 15.01 -5.90 31.36
CA ASN A 333 14.15 -4.98 32.11
C ASN A 333 14.87 -3.64 32.29
N LEU A 334 14.35 -2.60 31.64
CA LEU A 334 14.95 -1.27 31.64
C LEU A 334 13.94 -0.22 32.11
N GLU A 335 14.40 0.83 32.76
CA GLU A 335 13.59 2.03 33.00
C GLU A 335 13.29 2.75 31.69
N PRO A 336 12.17 3.50 31.57
CA PRO A 336 11.75 4.14 30.31
C PRO A 336 12.84 4.98 29.63
N ASN A 337 13.62 5.74 30.40
CA ASN A 337 14.72 6.54 29.86
C ASN A 337 15.84 5.66 29.31
N CYS A 338 16.27 4.64 30.05
CA CYS A 338 17.31 3.71 29.63
C CYS A 338 16.86 2.89 28.41
N HIS A 339 15.59 2.45 28.38
CA HIS A 339 15.00 1.78 27.23
C HIS A 339 15.02 2.66 25.98
N THR A 340 14.62 3.93 26.11
CA THR A 340 14.67 4.89 25.01
C THR A 340 16.09 5.08 24.46
N ILE A 341 17.09 5.17 25.35
CA ILE A 341 18.50 5.31 24.98
C ILE A 341 19.00 4.03 24.28
N PHE A 342 18.60 2.86 24.76
CA PHE A 342 18.91 1.56 24.16
C PHE A 342 18.30 1.42 22.77
N ASP A 343 17.02 1.75 22.59
CA ASP A 343 16.33 1.70 21.30
C ASP A 343 16.91 2.70 20.29
N LYS A 344 17.40 3.85 20.77
CA LYS A 344 18.15 4.84 19.96
C LYS A 344 19.57 4.39 19.60
N LYS A 345 19.98 3.18 19.99
CA LYS A 345 21.27 2.58 19.62
C LYS A 345 22.45 3.38 20.17
N LEU A 346 22.29 4.00 21.34
CA LEU A 346 23.36 4.80 21.98
C LEU A 346 24.30 3.94 22.83
N PHE A 347 23.84 2.78 23.30
CA PHE A 347 24.66 1.75 23.90
C PHE A 347 24.16 0.34 23.55
N THR A 348 24.99 -0.64 23.84
CA THR A 348 24.71 -2.08 23.75
C THR A 348 25.50 -2.82 24.83
N TYR A 349 25.54 -4.15 24.76
CA TYR A 349 26.38 -5.00 25.60
C TYR A 349 27.37 -5.80 24.74
N ASN A 350 28.47 -6.24 25.32
CA ASN A 350 29.36 -7.21 24.68
C ASN A 350 29.02 -8.65 25.09
N LYS A 351 29.77 -9.64 24.59
CA LYS A 351 29.55 -11.06 24.90
C LYS A 351 29.72 -11.43 26.38
N ASN A 352 30.40 -10.58 27.16
CA ASN A 352 30.58 -10.74 28.60
C ASN A 352 29.49 -10.01 29.42
N GLY A 353 28.53 -9.36 28.74
CA GLY A 353 27.48 -8.58 29.38
C GLY A 353 27.93 -7.21 29.86
N GLU A 354 29.12 -6.75 29.48
CA GLU A 354 29.64 -5.41 29.81
C GLU A 354 29.03 -4.39 28.85
N LEU A 355 28.63 -3.23 29.38
CA LEU A 355 28.06 -2.14 28.62
C LEU A 355 29.08 -1.54 27.63
N VAL A 356 28.63 -1.28 26.41
CA VAL A 356 29.41 -0.65 25.35
C VAL A 356 28.66 0.59 24.87
N VAL A 357 29.25 1.77 25.08
CA VAL A 357 28.73 3.04 24.56
C VAL A 357 29.08 3.18 23.09
N LEU A 358 28.11 3.56 22.25
CA LEU A 358 28.23 3.59 20.79
C LEU A 358 28.25 5.00 20.20
N LYS A 359 27.60 5.97 20.85
CA LYS A 359 27.54 7.39 20.47
C LYS A 359 27.71 8.26 21.73
N GLN A 360 27.86 9.58 21.57
CA GLN A 360 28.17 10.60 22.61
C GLN A 360 27.67 10.29 24.04
N GLU A 361 28.35 10.85 25.04
CA GLU A 361 28.09 10.67 26.48
C GLU A 361 26.58 10.55 26.81
N VAL A 362 26.20 9.35 27.22
CA VAL A 362 24.87 9.02 27.73
C VAL A 362 24.99 8.68 29.20
N ASN A 363 24.18 9.32 30.03
CA ASN A 363 24.11 8.99 31.44
C ASN A 363 23.31 7.70 31.63
N ILE A 364 24.02 6.60 31.88
CA ILE A 364 23.43 5.29 32.10
C ILE A 364 23.69 4.90 33.56
N PRO A 365 22.65 4.61 34.35
CA PRO A 365 22.82 4.19 35.74
C PRO A 365 23.76 2.99 35.89
N GLU A 366 24.58 3.00 36.94
CA GLU A 366 25.64 2.00 37.17
C GLU A 366 25.11 0.56 37.22
N TYR A 367 23.89 0.34 37.72
CA TYR A 367 23.28 -0.99 37.76
C TYR A 367 22.97 -1.58 36.37
N TYR A 368 23.07 -0.80 35.30
CA TYR A 368 22.98 -1.29 33.92
C TYR A 368 24.35 -1.54 33.26
N TRP A 369 25.47 -1.23 33.91
CA TRP A 369 26.80 -1.34 33.31
C TRP A 369 27.24 -2.79 33.06
N GLN A 370 26.66 -3.73 33.79
CA GLN A 370 26.97 -5.16 33.69
C GLN A 370 25.71 -5.99 33.83
N ILE A 371 25.41 -6.84 32.85
CA ILE A 371 24.41 -7.90 33.00
C ILE A 371 24.94 -8.90 34.05
N PRO A 372 24.18 -9.22 35.12
CA PRO A 372 24.63 -10.17 36.13
C PRO A 372 24.97 -11.53 35.51
N LYS A 373 26.10 -12.12 35.93
CA LYS A 373 26.63 -13.36 35.32
C LYS A 373 25.67 -14.55 35.42
N ASP A 374 24.86 -14.61 36.47
CA ASP A 374 23.81 -15.63 36.66
C ASP A 374 22.62 -15.46 35.71
N LYS A 375 22.47 -14.27 35.12
CA LYS A 375 21.41 -13.94 34.14
C LYS A 375 21.91 -14.04 32.70
N LEU A 376 23.21 -13.88 32.47
CA LEU A 376 23.83 -13.93 31.15
C LEU A 376 24.05 -15.38 30.69
N ASN A 377 23.07 -15.95 29.99
CA ASN A 377 23.19 -17.28 29.37
C ASN A 377 23.59 -17.20 27.89
N SER A 378 23.89 -18.36 27.30
CA SER A 378 24.33 -18.47 25.90
C SER A 378 23.33 -17.90 24.90
N GLU A 379 22.03 -18.07 25.13
CA GLU A 379 20.99 -17.55 24.23
C GLU A 379 20.93 -16.02 24.29
N MET A 380 21.05 -15.43 25.48
CA MET A 380 21.14 -13.98 25.64
C MET A 380 22.39 -13.41 24.93
N VAL A 381 23.53 -14.10 25.04
CA VAL A 381 24.76 -13.73 24.32
C VAL A 381 24.55 -13.77 22.80
N GLU A 382 23.81 -14.73 22.27
CA GLU A 382 23.47 -14.79 20.84
C GLU A 382 22.67 -13.55 20.39
N TYR A 383 21.67 -13.12 21.17
CA TYR A 383 20.91 -11.91 20.87
C TYR A 383 21.76 -10.63 20.93
N ILE A 384 22.69 -10.55 21.90
CA ILE A 384 23.65 -9.45 21.99
C ILE A 384 24.54 -9.41 20.73
N GLN A 385 25.06 -10.56 20.29
CA GLN A 385 25.87 -10.66 19.09
C GLN A 385 25.08 -10.27 17.83
N LYS A 386 23.84 -10.76 17.68
CA LYS A 386 22.94 -10.37 16.57
C LYS A 386 22.71 -8.86 16.54
N ARG A 387 22.42 -8.25 17.68
CA ARG A 387 22.30 -6.79 17.81
C ARG A 387 23.57 -6.08 17.36
N ASN A 388 24.74 -6.46 17.90
CA ASN A 388 26.00 -5.79 17.59
C ASN A 388 26.35 -5.88 16.10
N LYS A 389 26.11 -7.02 15.46
CA LYS A 389 26.28 -7.17 14.01
C LYS A 389 25.43 -6.18 13.22
N VAL A 390 24.18 -5.94 13.62
CA VAL A 390 23.33 -4.93 12.97
C VAL A 390 23.85 -3.52 13.20
N LEU A 391 24.33 -3.23 14.41
CA LEU A 391 24.84 -1.91 14.78
C LEU A 391 26.13 -1.53 14.04
N GLU A 392 27.01 -2.48 13.77
CA GLU A 392 28.23 -2.29 12.94
C GLU A 392 27.92 -1.86 11.50
N HIS A 393 26.76 -2.24 10.94
CA HIS A 393 26.37 -1.87 9.58
C HIS A 393 25.63 -0.51 9.50
N HIS A 394 25.36 0.12 10.64
CA HIS A 394 24.61 1.38 10.75
C HIS A 394 25.43 2.56 11.30
N ASN A 395 26.68 2.31 11.68
CA ASN A 395 27.70 3.32 11.92
C ASN A 395 28.56 3.47 10.66
#